data_AF-A0A856MBJ7-F1
#
_entry.id   AF-A0A856MBJ7-F1
#
_cell.length_a   1.000
_cell.length_b   1.000
_cell.length_c   1.000
_cell.angle_alpha   90.00
_cell.angle_beta   90.00
_cell.angle_gamma   90.00
#
_symmetry.space_group_name_H-M   'P 1'
#
loop_
_entity.id
_entity.type
_entity.pdbx_description
1 polymer ?
#
loop_
_entity_poly.entity_id
_entity_poly.type
_entity_poly.pdbx_seq_one_letter_code
_entity_poly.pdbx_strand_id
1 'polypeptide(L)'
;MDEKAILSDEVAKDRILNRISSEGIRIRSSFSKSATGQYTYYLGEDKIPPTIEVPQFTDLSELIQAFALAHELGHHYVYQRISRKKARLFKSGMTCTTYWNEKLAWREAEKILKEEGILVDEQTNCSFFKYKTFCLNTYKDQVVHSISSPFKFLFGSVLLLM
;
A
#
# COMPACT_ATOMS: atom_id res chain seq x y z
N MET A 1 -6.92 20.90 -30.20
CA MET A 1 -5.94 20.03 -29.51
C MET A 1 -5.95 20.51 -28.08
N ASP A 2 -6.67 19.82 -27.20
CA ASP A 2 -6.65 20.17 -25.78
C ASP A 2 -5.30 19.76 -25.21
N GLU A 3 -4.53 20.77 -24.82
CA GLU A 3 -3.31 20.62 -24.06
C GLU A 3 -3.72 20.02 -22.70
N LYS A 4 -3.63 18.68 -22.57
CA LYS A 4 -3.80 18.00 -21.29
C LYS A 4 -2.74 18.58 -20.35
N ALA A 5 -3.15 19.51 -19.49
CA ALA A 5 -2.29 20.11 -18.49
C ALA A 5 -1.65 18.99 -17.67
N ILE A 6 -0.32 18.87 -17.77
CA ILE A 6 0.46 17.93 -16.98
C ILE A 6 0.32 18.41 -15.53
N LEU A 7 -0.31 17.58 -14.71
CA LEU A 7 -0.48 17.86 -13.29
C LEU A 7 0.90 17.86 -12.62
N SER A 8 1.23 18.87 -11.82
CA SER A 8 2.48 18.84 -11.05
C SER A 8 2.42 17.77 -9.95
N ASP A 9 3.59 17.26 -9.56
CA ASP A 9 3.73 16.23 -8.53
C ASP A 9 3.13 16.68 -7.18
N GLU A 10 3.29 17.97 -6.83
CA GLU A 10 2.70 18.60 -5.63
C GLU A 10 1.17 18.49 -5.65
N VAL A 11 0.56 18.84 -6.79
CA VAL A 11 -0.90 18.78 -6.97
C VAL A 11 -1.40 17.34 -6.94
N ALA A 12 -0.61 16.36 -7.40
CA ALA A 12 -0.98 14.95 -7.32
C ALA A 12 -1.11 14.50 -5.86
N LYS A 13 -0.12 14.84 -5.03
CA LYS A 13 -0.14 14.53 -3.60
C LYS A 13 -1.31 15.22 -2.89
N ASP A 14 -1.51 16.51 -3.13
CA ASP A 14 -2.57 17.28 -2.49
C ASP A 14 -3.97 16.77 -2.82
N ARG A 15 -4.21 16.33 -4.07
CA ARG A 15 -5.49 15.70 -4.43
C ARG A 15 -5.78 14.47 -3.58
N ILE A 16 -4.80 13.60 -3.39
CA ILE A 16 -4.96 12.41 -2.57
C ILE A 16 -5.16 12.78 -1.10
N LEU A 17 -4.40 13.73 -0.56
CA LEU A 17 -4.57 14.22 0.82
C LEU A 17 -5.97 14.81 1.05
N ASN A 18 -6.47 15.59 0.10
CA ASN A 18 -7.80 16.17 0.16
C ASN A 18 -8.89 15.09 0.14
N ARG A 19 -8.75 14.06 -0.69
CA ARG A 19 -9.68 12.92 -0.71
C ARG A 19 -9.65 12.12 0.59
N ILE A 20 -8.48 11.83 1.13
CA ILE A 20 -8.33 11.14 2.43
C ILE A 20 -9.05 11.94 3.53
N SER A 21 -8.84 13.26 3.54
CA SER A 21 -9.44 14.14 4.54
C SER A 21 -10.96 14.26 4.41
N SER A 22 -11.48 14.32 3.18
CA SER A 22 -12.93 14.41 2.93
C SER A 22 -13.69 13.14 3.33
N GLU A 23 -13.01 12.00 3.35
CA GLU A 23 -13.54 10.73 3.84
C GLU A 23 -13.41 10.54 5.37
N GLY A 24 -12.93 11.56 6.09
CA GLY A 24 -12.82 11.54 7.55
C GLY A 24 -11.68 10.67 8.08
N ILE A 25 -10.69 10.35 7.24
CA ILE A 25 -9.49 9.60 7.62
C ILE A 25 -8.44 10.58 8.15
N ARG A 26 -7.93 10.34 9.35
CA ARG A 26 -6.91 11.19 9.97
C ARG A 26 -5.54 10.92 9.35
N ILE A 27 -4.78 11.97 9.05
CA ILE A 27 -3.37 11.86 8.69
C ILE A 27 -2.51 12.20 9.90
N ARG A 28 -1.48 11.38 10.16
CA ARG A 28 -0.54 11.59 11.26
C ARG A 28 0.89 11.39 10.80
N SER A 29 1.72 12.41 10.95
CA SER A 29 3.16 12.29 10.74
C SER A 29 3.83 11.49 11.85
N SER A 30 4.81 10.65 11.51
CA SER A 30 5.49 9.76 12.44
C SER A 30 6.99 9.67 12.15
N PHE A 31 7.81 9.90 13.18
CA PHE A 31 9.26 9.70 13.13
C PHE A 31 9.64 8.23 12.90
N SER A 32 8.91 7.27 13.47
CA SER A 32 9.22 5.86 13.27
C SER A 32 9.00 5.43 11.82
N LYS A 33 7.99 6.02 11.17
CA LYS A 33 7.74 5.83 9.74
C LYS A 33 8.81 6.47 8.87
N SER A 34 9.49 7.53 9.33
CA SER A 34 10.66 8.08 8.63
C SER A 34 11.85 7.14 8.60
N ALA A 35 12.08 6.37 9.68
CA ALA A 35 13.18 5.41 9.70
C ALA A 35 12.99 4.26 8.68
N THR A 36 11.75 3.90 8.36
CA THR A 36 11.44 2.82 7.40
C THR A 36 11.00 3.34 6.02
N GLY A 37 10.69 4.63 5.90
CA GLY A 37 10.07 5.22 4.71
C GLY A 37 8.66 4.71 4.41
N GLN A 38 8.01 4.04 5.37
CA GLN A 38 6.74 3.36 5.15
C GLN A 38 5.53 4.24 5.50
N TYR A 39 4.49 4.10 4.68
CA TYR A 39 3.15 4.61 4.97
C TYR A 39 2.34 3.47 5.58
N THR A 40 1.38 3.75 6.45
CA THR A 40 0.57 2.69 7.06
C THR A 40 -0.82 3.15 7.42
N TYR A 41 -1.80 2.42 6.90
CA TYR A 41 -3.20 2.52 7.27
C TYR A 41 -3.51 1.74 8.56
N TYR A 42 -4.19 2.41 9.48
CA TYR A 42 -4.77 1.85 10.69
C TYR A 42 -6.29 1.94 10.60
N LEU A 43 -6.93 0.77 10.61
CA LEU A 43 -8.39 0.69 10.70
C LEU A 43 -8.84 1.30 12.03
N GLY A 44 -9.76 2.26 11.96
CA GLY A 44 -10.38 2.85 13.14
C GLY A 44 -11.12 1.80 13.98
N GLU A 45 -11.12 1.99 15.29
CA GLU A 45 -11.83 1.14 16.24
C GLU A 45 -12.69 2.01 17.16
N ASP A 46 -13.97 1.66 17.28
CA ASP A 46 -15.01 2.34 18.06
C ASP A 46 -14.99 3.88 17.99
N LYS A 47 -14.18 4.52 18.84
CA LYS A 47 -14.08 5.98 19.02
C LYS A 47 -12.84 6.59 18.35
N ILE A 48 -12.00 5.78 17.72
CA ILE A 48 -10.77 6.19 17.06
C ILE A 48 -11.02 6.20 15.55
N PRO A 49 -10.91 7.35 14.86
CA PRO A 49 -11.10 7.41 13.42
C PRO A 49 -10.02 6.59 12.70
N PRO A 50 -10.32 6.07 11.50
CA PRO A 50 -9.28 5.49 10.65
C PRO A 50 -8.16 6.49 10.45
N THR A 51 -6.92 6.01 10.50
CA THR A 51 -5.73 6.88 10.47
C THR A 51 -4.72 6.34 9.48
N ILE A 52 -4.14 7.22 8.66
CA ILE A 52 -2.95 6.94 7.85
C ILE A 52 -1.76 7.61 8.53
N GLU A 53 -0.79 6.80 8.95
CA GLU A 53 0.50 7.31 9.40
C GLU A 53 1.44 7.47 8.20
N VAL A 54 2.07 8.64 8.13
CA VAL A 54 3.02 9.01 7.08
C VAL A 54 4.40 9.29 7.70
N PRO A 55 5.51 9.05 6.98
CA PRO A 55 6.83 9.53 7.39
C PRO A 55 6.80 11.04 7.63
N GLN A 56 7.37 11.49 8.74
CA GLN A 56 7.54 12.92 8.99
C GLN A 56 8.55 13.56 8.02
N PHE A 57 9.62 12.83 7.75
CA PHE A 57 10.65 13.11 6.74
C PHE A 57 10.70 11.96 5.74
N THR A 58 10.88 12.29 4.46
CA THR A 58 11.03 11.35 3.37
C THR A 58 11.72 12.01 2.18
N ASP A 59 12.58 11.27 1.48
CA ASP A 59 13.21 11.71 0.23
C ASP A 59 12.41 11.29 -1.01
N LEU A 60 11.24 10.68 -0.82
CA LEU A 60 10.35 10.31 -1.91
C LEU A 60 9.83 11.57 -2.61
N SER A 61 9.80 11.56 -3.95
CA SER A 61 9.13 12.62 -4.70
C SER A 61 7.64 12.67 -4.37
N GLU A 62 7.02 13.83 -4.56
CA GLU A 62 5.61 14.03 -4.20
C GLU A 62 4.67 13.11 -4.99
N LEU A 63 5.01 12.80 -6.24
CA LEU A 63 4.29 11.79 -7.03
C LEU A 63 4.32 10.41 -6.38
N ILE A 64 5.49 9.98 -5.87
CA ILE A 64 5.61 8.69 -5.18
C ILE A 64 4.88 8.72 -3.83
N GLN A 65 4.91 9.86 -3.12
CA GLN A 65 4.09 10.05 -1.92
C GLN A 65 2.60 9.94 -2.24
N ALA A 66 2.12 10.50 -3.37
CA ALA A 66 0.75 10.37 -3.83
C ALA A 66 0.37 8.89 -4.08
N PHE A 67 1.26 8.11 -4.70
CA PHE A 67 1.04 6.68 -4.91
C PHE A 67 0.97 5.90 -3.59
N ALA A 68 1.86 6.20 -2.64
CA ALA A 68 1.85 5.57 -1.32
C ALA A 68 0.58 5.92 -0.53
N LEU A 69 0.15 7.19 -0.54
CA LEU A 69 -1.10 7.63 0.09
C LEU A 69 -2.32 6.96 -0.55
N ALA A 70 -2.37 6.85 -1.88
CA ALA A 70 -3.44 6.17 -2.58
C ALA A 70 -3.46 4.66 -2.26
N HIS A 71 -2.30 4.04 -2.02
CA HIS A 71 -2.21 2.67 -1.54
C HIS A 71 -2.84 2.49 -0.15
N GLU A 72 -2.51 3.36 0.79
CA GLU A 72 -3.10 3.32 2.14
C GLU A 72 -4.60 3.60 2.13
N LEU A 73 -5.07 4.52 1.28
CA LEU A 73 -6.51 4.71 1.03
C LEU A 73 -7.14 3.47 0.37
N GLY A 74 -6.41 2.77 -0.49
CA GLY A 74 -6.82 1.49 -1.06
C GLY A 74 -7.08 0.44 0.03
N HIS A 75 -6.25 0.37 1.07
CA HIS A 75 -6.53 -0.50 2.22
C HIS A 75 -7.84 -0.13 2.91
N HIS A 76 -8.11 1.17 3.12
CA HIS A 76 -9.38 1.64 3.68
C HIS A 76 -10.58 1.09 2.90
N TYR A 77 -10.58 1.24 1.56
CA TYR A 77 -11.66 0.74 0.69
C TYR A 77 -11.82 -0.78 0.73
N VAL A 78 -10.70 -1.51 0.77
CA VAL A 78 -10.74 -2.97 0.92
C VAL A 78 -11.38 -3.36 2.25
N TYR A 79 -10.99 -2.72 3.35
CA TYR A 79 -11.55 -3.00 4.68
C TYR A 79 -13.03 -2.66 4.82
N GLN A 80 -13.51 -1.59 4.17
CA GLN A 80 -14.94 -1.24 4.15
C GLN A 80 -15.81 -2.30 3.45
N ARG A 81 -15.28 -2.98 2.43
CA ARG A 81 -16.04 -3.92 1.60
C ARG A 81 -16.02 -5.37 2.11
N ILE A 82 -15.15 -5.70 3.06
CA ILE A 82 -15.02 -7.07 3.58
C ILE A 82 -15.73 -7.24 4.91
N SER A 83 -16.25 -8.45 5.16
CA SER A 83 -16.87 -8.78 6.45
C SER A 83 -15.84 -8.74 7.58
N ARG A 84 -16.31 -8.47 8.82
CA ARG A 84 -15.44 -8.47 10.02
C ARG A 84 -14.59 -9.74 10.17
N LYS A 85 -15.12 -10.91 9.76
CA LYS A 85 -14.38 -12.18 9.77
C LYS A 85 -13.21 -12.18 8.78
N LYS A 86 -13.42 -11.66 7.56
CA LYS A 86 -12.35 -11.51 6.56
C LYS A 86 -11.32 -10.44 6.97
N ALA A 87 -11.77 -9.35 7.59
CA ALA A 87 -10.86 -8.33 8.14
C ALA A 87 -9.92 -8.91 9.21
N ARG A 88 -10.44 -9.79 10.08
CA ARG A 88 -9.61 -10.53 11.07
C ARG A 88 -8.58 -11.44 10.40
N LEU A 89 -8.96 -12.14 9.33
CA LEU A 89 -8.01 -12.96 8.56
C LEU A 89 -6.90 -12.12 7.93
N PHE A 90 -7.19 -10.94 7.40
CA PHE A 90 -6.16 -10.04 6.88
C PHE A 90 -5.27 -9.47 7.99
N LYS A 91 -5.79 -9.31 9.21
CA LYS A 91 -4.99 -8.96 10.40
C LYS A 91 -4.21 -10.15 11.00
N SER A 92 -4.41 -11.38 10.52
CA SER A 92 -3.79 -12.58 11.12
C SER A 92 -2.27 -12.67 10.94
N GLY A 93 -1.69 -11.87 10.03
CA GLY A 93 -0.26 -11.92 9.71
C GLY A 93 0.15 -13.10 8.83
N MET A 94 -0.79 -13.90 8.32
CA MET A 94 -0.47 -14.96 7.38
C MET A 94 0.04 -14.36 6.06
N THR A 95 1.27 -14.68 5.67
CA THR A 95 2.00 -14.05 4.54
C THR A 95 1.21 -14.04 3.23
N CYS A 96 0.51 -15.14 2.90
CA CYS A 96 -0.33 -15.22 1.71
C CYS A 96 -1.54 -14.26 1.76
N THR A 97 -2.16 -14.12 2.93
CA THR A 97 -3.31 -13.21 3.12
C THR A 97 -2.86 -11.76 3.10
N THR A 98 -1.70 -11.46 3.67
CA THR A 98 -1.06 -10.14 3.59
C THR A 98 -0.79 -9.78 2.13
N TYR A 99 -0.11 -10.64 1.37
CA TYR A 99 0.17 -10.39 -0.04
C TYR A 99 -1.11 -10.19 -0.88
N TRP A 100 -2.17 -10.93 -0.59
CA TRP A 100 -3.46 -10.73 -1.26
C TRP A 100 -4.09 -9.37 -0.91
N ASN A 101 -4.03 -8.96 0.36
CA ASN A 101 -4.50 -7.66 0.81
C ASN A 101 -3.75 -6.51 0.13
N GLU A 102 -2.41 -6.58 0.05
CA GLU A 102 -1.58 -5.61 -0.68
C GLU A 102 -1.99 -5.53 -2.16
N LYS A 103 -2.21 -6.67 -2.83
CA LYS A 103 -2.66 -6.67 -4.23
C LYS A 103 -4.02 -5.99 -4.41
N LEU A 104 -4.95 -6.22 -3.49
CA LEU A 104 -6.26 -5.57 -3.54
C LEU A 104 -6.14 -4.07 -3.29
N ALA A 105 -5.32 -3.66 -2.32
CA ALA A 105 -5.07 -2.24 -2.02
C ALA A 105 -4.45 -1.52 -3.22
N TRP A 106 -3.42 -2.09 -3.86
CA TRP A 106 -2.83 -1.53 -5.09
C TRP A 106 -3.78 -1.49 -6.28
N ARG A 107 -4.79 -2.37 -6.32
CA ARG A 107 -5.84 -2.32 -7.36
C ARG A 107 -6.81 -1.16 -7.10
N GLU A 108 -7.15 -0.89 -5.84
CA GLU A 108 -7.96 0.28 -5.49
C GLU A 108 -7.17 1.58 -5.65
N ALA A 109 -5.89 1.61 -5.29
CA ALA A 109 -4.99 2.75 -5.50
C ALA A 109 -4.96 3.17 -6.97
N GLU A 110 -4.83 2.21 -7.90
CA GLU A 110 -4.84 2.48 -9.33
C GLU A 110 -6.15 3.13 -9.79
N LYS A 111 -7.31 2.73 -9.23
CA LYS A 111 -8.60 3.35 -9.53
C LYS A 111 -8.66 4.77 -9.00
N ILE A 112 -8.29 4.98 -7.73
CA ILE A 112 -8.25 6.29 -7.09
C ILE A 112 -7.38 7.24 -7.91
N LEU A 113 -6.16 6.85 -8.27
CA LEU A 113 -5.25 7.70 -9.01
C LEU A 113 -5.75 8.01 -10.45
N LYS A 114 -6.54 7.12 -11.07
CA LYS A 114 -7.22 7.39 -12.34
C LYS A 114 -8.38 8.37 -12.19
N GLU A 115 -9.21 8.18 -11.16
CA GLU A 115 -10.34 9.06 -10.83
C GLU A 115 -9.88 10.49 -10.52
N GLU A 116 -8.77 10.62 -9.79
CA GLU A 116 -8.15 11.91 -9.47
C GLU A 116 -7.37 12.53 -10.63
N GLY A 117 -7.34 11.88 -11.80
CA GLY A 117 -6.65 12.40 -12.99
C GLY A 117 -5.13 12.48 -12.85
N ILE A 118 -4.52 11.60 -12.04
CA ILE A 118 -3.07 11.52 -11.85
C ILE A 118 -2.43 10.58 -12.88
N LEU A 119 -3.08 9.44 -13.17
CA LEU A 119 -2.58 8.46 -14.16
C LEU A 119 -3.10 8.78 -15.58
N VAL A 120 -2.80 9.97 -16.08
CA VAL A 120 -3.37 10.50 -17.34
C VAL A 120 -2.52 10.27 -18.59
N ASP A 121 -1.23 9.96 -18.40
CA ASP A 121 -0.24 9.78 -19.45
C ASP A 121 0.64 8.53 -19.22
N GLU A 122 1.44 8.16 -20.20
CA GLU A 122 2.27 6.95 -20.16
C GLU A 122 3.38 7.02 -19.09
N GLN A 123 3.95 8.20 -18.85
CA GLN A 123 5.04 8.39 -17.90
C GLN A 123 4.55 8.17 -16.47
N THR A 124 3.43 8.80 -16.09
CA THR A 124 2.82 8.63 -14.75
C THR A 124 2.34 7.20 -14.54
N ASN A 125 1.76 6.56 -15.56
CA ASN A 125 1.40 5.13 -15.50
C ASN A 125 2.63 4.24 -15.31
N CYS A 126 3.70 4.45 -16.07
CA CYS A 126 4.93 3.67 -15.98
C CYS A 126 5.58 3.81 -14.59
N SER A 127 5.65 5.03 -14.06
CA SER A 127 6.14 5.30 -12.69
C SER A 127 5.32 4.57 -11.64
N PHE A 128 3.98 4.59 -11.75
CA PHE A 128 3.09 3.85 -10.85
C PHE A 128 3.33 2.34 -10.93
N PHE A 129 3.40 1.75 -12.13
CA PHE A 129 3.64 0.31 -12.29
C PHE A 129 4.99 -0.12 -11.73
N LYS A 130 6.05 0.67 -11.95
CA LYS A 130 7.37 0.42 -11.38
C LYS A 130 7.32 0.43 -9.85
N TYR A 131 6.72 1.46 -9.26
CA TYR A 131 6.63 1.60 -7.81
C TYR A 131 5.79 0.49 -7.16
N LYS A 132 4.58 0.24 -7.71
CA LYS A 132 3.71 -0.87 -7.29
C LYS A 132 4.41 -2.22 -7.35
N THR A 133 5.15 -2.50 -8.41
CA THR A 133 5.88 -3.77 -8.58
C THR A 133 7.01 -3.89 -7.55
N PHE A 134 7.77 -2.82 -7.33
CA PHE A 134 8.80 -2.75 -6.30
C PHE A 134 8.21 -3.09 -4.92
N CYS A 135 7.13 -2.42 -4.53
CA CYS A 135 6.46 -2.66 -3.25
C CYS A 135 5.93 -4.11 -3.14
N LEU A 136 5.24 -4.62 -4.16
CA LEU A 136 4.69 -5.99 -4.13
C LEU A 136 5.76 -7.08 -4.09
N ASN A 137 6.94 -6.86 -4.67
CA ASN A 137 8.03 -7.82 -4.63
C ASN A 137 8.55 -8.04 -3.20
N THR A 138 8.57 -7.01 -2.35
CA THR A 138 8.98 -7.16 -0.94
C THR A 138 8.16 -8.20 -0.18
N TYR A 139 6.86 -8.31 -0.50
CA TYR A 139 5.97 -9.31 0.09
C TYR A 139 6.07 -10.67 -0.60
N LYS A 140 6.29 -10.68 -1.92
CA LYS A 140 6.49 -11.92 -2.68
C LYS A 140 7.69 -12.69 -2.14
N ASP A 141 8.78 -11.99 -1.86
CA ASP A 141 10.00 -12.60 -1.29
C ASP A 141 9.71 -13.18 0.09
N GLN A 142 8.95 -12.47 0.93
CA GLN A 142 8.51 -13.00 2.23
C GLN A 142 7.64 -14.26 2.10
N VAL A 143 6.72 -14.32 1.11
CA VAL A 143 5.92 -15.52 0.84
C VAL A 143 6.81 -16.69 0.40
N VAL A 144 7.73 -16.45 -0.53
CA VAL A 144 8.67 -17.49 -1.02
C VAL A 144 9.56 -18.00 0.11
N HIS A 145 10.06 -17.13 0.97
CA HIS A 145 10.85 -17.52 2.15
C HIS A 145 10.02 -18.32 3.16
N SER A 146 8.78 -17.89 3.43
CA SER A 146 7.87 -18.59 4.37
C SER A 146 7.51 -20.00 3.90
N ILE A 147 7.37 -20.20 2.59
CA ILE A 147 7.06 -21.51 2.00
C ILE A 147 8.31 -22.38 1.92
N SER A 148 9.45 -21.83 1.50
CA SER A 148 10.69 -22.61 1.31
C SER A 148 11.37 -23.04 2.61
N SER A 149 11.14 -22.33 3.72
CA SER A 149 11.72 -22.64 5.03
C SER A 149 11.30 -24.01 5.59
N PRO A 150 10.00 -24.37 5.66
CA PRO A 150 9.59 -25.69 6.13
C PRO A 150 10.02 -26.83 5.19
N PHE A 151 10.04 -26.61 3.87
CA PHE A 151 10.54 -27.63 2.93
C PHE A 151 12.06 -27.85 3.06
N LYS A 152 12.86 -26.80 3.28
CA LYS A 152 14.30 -26.96 3.57
C LYS A 152 14.55 -27.77 4.85
N PHE A 153 13.71 -27.59 5.87
CA PHE A 153 13.81 -28.35 7.12
C PHE A 153 13.45 -29.83 6.94
N LEU A 154 12.45 -30.14 6.10
CA LEU A 154 12.05 -31.51 5.78
C LEU A 154 13.09 -32.24 4.90
N PHE A 155 13.70 -31.56 3.92
CA PHE A 155 14.75 -32.17 3.11
C PHE A 155 16.09 -32.30 3.85
N GLY A 156 16.40 -31.40 4.77
CA GLY A 156 17.61 -31.48 5.61
C GLY A 156 17.58 -32.62 6.64
N SER A 157 16.39 -32.95 7.17
CA SER A 157 16.24 -34.07 8.12
C SER A 157 16.16 -35.44 7.44
N VAL A 158 15.72 -35.53 6.18
CA VAL A 158 15.77 -36.78 5.39
C VAL A 158 17.21 -37.14 4.98
N LEU A 159 18.07 -36.14 4.71
CA LEU A 159 19.47 -36.39 4.35
C LEU A 159 20.38 -36.75 5.55
N LEU A 160 19.91 -36.55 6.78
CA LEU A 160 20.60 -36.91 8.03
C LEU A 160 20.15 -38.27 8.59
N LEU A 161 19.15 -38.89 7.96
CA LEU A 161 18.60 -40.21 8.29
C LEU A 161 18.90 -41.28 7.22
N MET A 162 19.72 -40.95 6.21
CA MET A 162 20.38 -41.89 5.30
C MET A 162 21.87 -41.90 5.57
#